data_AF-X1UJI3-F1
#
_entry.id   AF-X1UJI3-F1
#
_cell.length_a   1.000
_cell.length_b   1.000
_cell.length_c   1.000
_cell.angle_alpha   90.00
_cell.angle_beta   90.00
_cell.angle_gamma   90.00
#
_symmetry.space_group_name_H-M   'P 1'
#
loop_
_entity.id
_entity.type
_entity.pdbx_description
1 polymer ?
#
loop_
_entity_poly.entity_id
_entity_poly.type
_entity_poly.pdbx_seq_one_letter_code
_entity_poly.pdbx_strand_id
1 'polypeptide(L)'
;MSKLKDSPQYIKNLLLPSPKSPRGRRVWSIDLETTWLPFFMATNTMGDTAIPADALGSPIRLAYDKDGSVRFSKSGRPVSRVAKPISESVTLI
;
A
#
# COMPACT_ATOMS: atom_id res chain seq x y z
N MET A 1 -6.32 9.71 -33.71
CA MET A 1 -5.01 10.15 -33.17
C MET A 1 -4.86 9.63 -31.75
N SER A 2 -3.70 9.08 -31.38
CA SER A 2 -3.47 8.52 -30.05
C SER A 2 -3.50 9.62 -28.98
N LYS A 3 -4.44 9.54 -28.02
CA LYS A 3 -4.55 10.46 -26.86
C LYS A 3 -3.30 10.49 -25.95
N LEU A 4 -2.32 9.63 -26.23
CA LEU A 4 -1.07 9.56 -25.50
C LEU A 4 -0.22 10.82 -25.69
N LYS A 5 -0.27 11.48 -26.86
CA LYS A 5 0.53 12.69 -27.12
C LYS A 5 0.16 13.84 -26.20
N ASP A 6 -1.12 13.97 -25.87
CA ASP A 6 -1.66 15.06 -25.05
C ASP A 6 -1.65 14.75 -23.54
N SER A 7 -1.25 13.54 -23.16
CA SER A 7 -1.23 13.13 -21.75
C SER A 7 -0.08 13.81 -20.98
N PRO A 8 -0.31 14.23 -19.72
CA PRO A 8 0.75 14.70 -18.83
C PRO A 8 1.94 13.75 -18.76
N GLN A 9 3.16 14.29 -18.64
CA GLN A 9 4.40 13.50 -18.71
C GLN A 9 4.46 12.37 -17.68
N TYR A 10 3.89 12.56 -16.50
CA TYR A 10 3.87 11.52 -15.47
C TYR A 10 3.06 10.29 -15.90
N ILE A 11 1.96 10.46 -16.65
CA ILE A 11 1.16 9.34 -17.19
C ILE A 11 1.95 8.58 -18.24
N LYS A 12 2.60 9.31 -19.16
CA LYS A 12 3.49 8.70 -20.17
C LYS A 12 4.56 7.82 -19.52
N ASN A 13 5.18 8.31 -18.45
CA ASN A 13 6.21 7.57 -17.72
C ASN A 13 5.68 6.31 -17.02
N LEU A 14 4.41 6.25 -16.63
CA LEU A 14 3.80 5.06 -16.03
C LEU A 14 3.58 3.93 -17.05
N LEU A 15 3.49 4.27 -18.33
CA LEU A 15 3.23 3.33 -19.42
C LEU A 15 4.51 2.81 -20.08
N LEU A 16 5.68 3.35 -19.72
CA LEU A 16 6.96 2.88 -20.21
C LEU A 16 7.39 1.62 -19.43
N PRO A 17 7.96 0.60 -20.10
CA PRO A 17 8.54 -0.55 -19.43
C PRO A 17 9.60 -0.11 -18.42
N SER A 18 9.42 -0.49 -17.15
CA SER A 18 10.41 -0.26 -16.10
C SER A 18 11.33 -1.48 -16.00
N PRO A 19 12.67 -1.33 -16.08
CA PRO A 19 13.60 -2.44 -15.89
C PRO A 19 13.70 -2.88 -14.42
N LYS A 20 13.07 -2.16 -13.50
CA LYS A 20 13.05 -2.52 -12.08
C LYS A 20 12.02 -3.61 -11.85
N SER A 21 12.42 -4.70 -11.21
CA SER A 21 11.48 -5.68 -10.68
C SER A 21 10.46 -4.94 -9.81
N PRO A 22 9.14 -5.23 -9.95
CA PRO A 22 8.15 -4.72 -9.02
C PRO A 22 8.61 -5.04 -7.60
N ARG A 23 8.75 -4.01 -6.76
CA ARG A 23 9.00 -4.18 -5.34
C ARG A 23 7.69 -3.89 -4.64
N GLY A 24 7.12 -4.90 -4.00
CA GLY A 24 5.96 -4.72 -3.13
C GLY A 24 6.29 -3.81 -1.95
N ARG A 25 5.24 -3.38 -1.24
CA ARG A 25 5.42 -2.59 -0.03
C ARG A 25 6.03 -3.51 1.02
N ARG A 26 7.18 -3.13 1.59
CA ARG A 26 7.76 -3.89 2.70
C ARG A 26 7.21 -3.44 4.05
N VAL A 27 6.83 -4.40 4.87
CA VAL A 27 6.48 -4.24 6.29
C VAL A 27 7.42 -5.15 7.08
N TRP A 28 8.16 -4.56 8.01
CA TRP A 28 9.28 -5.23 8.71
C TRP A 28 10.24 -5.94 7.76
N SER A 29 10.63 -5.26 6.68
CA SER A 29 11.51 -5.77 5.62
C SER A 29 10.99 -6.97 4.82
N ILE A 30 9.77 -7.44 5.08
CA ILE A 30 9.11 -8.54 4.38
C ILE A 30 8.04 -7.97 3.44
N ASP A 31 7.85 -8.63 2.29
CA ASP A 31 6.88 -8.20 1.28
C ASP A 31 5.44 -8.32 1.80
N LEU A 32 4.70 -7.20 1.74
CA LEU A 32 3.34 -7.15 2.25
C LEU A 32 2.40 -8.01 1.42
N GLU A 33 2.43 -7.83 0.10
CA GLU A 33 1.44 -8.38 -0.80
C GLU A 33 1.59 -9.89 -0.98
N THR A 34 2.81 -10.39 -1.15
CA THR A 34 3.06 -11.80 -1.48
C THR A 34 3.43 -12.66 -0.28
N THR A 35 3.81 -12.07 0.85
CA THR A 35 4.23 -12.82 2.05
C THR A 35 3.29 -12.56 3.22
N TRP A 36 3.12 -11.31 3.63
CA TRP A 36 2.33 -11.00 4.81
C TRP A 36 0.84 -11.17 4.63
N LEU A 37 0.25 -10.74 3.52
CA LEU A 37 -1.21 -10.81 3.32
C LEU A 37 -1.74 -12.25 3.37
N PRO A 38 -1.15 -13.23 2.68
CA PRO A 38 -1.58 -14.63 2.82
C PRO A 38 -1.43 -15.13 4.26
N PHE A 39 -0.31 -14.79 4.92
CA PHE A 39 -0.06 -15.18 6.31
C PHE A 39 -1.12 -14.61 7.25
N PHE A 40 -1.35 -13.29 7.22
CA PHE A 40 -2.33 -12.62 8.06
C PHE A 40 -3.76 -13.09 7.80
N MET A 41 -4.09 -13.41 6.54
CA MET A 41 -5.39 -13.96 6.21
C MET A 41 -5.58 -15.37 6.79
N ALA A 42 -4.55 -16.21 6.73
CA ALA A 42 -4.57 -17.53 7.36
C ALA A 42 -4.70 -17.43 8.89
N THR A 43 -3.87 -16.62 9.56
CA THR A 43 -3.91 -16.45 11.01
C THR A 43 -5.24 -15.84 11.49
N ASN A 44 -5.83 -14.92 10.71
CA ASN A 44 -7.17 -14.40 11.00
C ASN A 44 -8.23 -15.48 10.90
N THR A 45 -8.14 -16.35 9.88
CA THR A 45 -9.11 -17.44 9.66
C THR A 45 -9.02 -18.47 10.79
N MET A 46 -7.82 -18.71 11.32
CA MET A 46 -7.59 -19.60 12.46
C MET A 46 -7.95 -18.97 13.81
N GLY A 47 -8.22 -17.66 13.87
CA GLY A 47 -8.51 -16.94 15.10
C GLY A 47 -7.27 -16.49 15.90
N ASP A 48 -6.07 -16.71 15.36
CA ASP A 48 -4.80 -16.31 16.00
C ASP A 48 -4.56 -14.80 15.91
N THR A 49 -5.14 -14.15 14.89
CA THR A 49 -5.14 -12.69 14.75
C THR A 49 -6.56 -12.16 14.57
N ALA A 50 -6.77 -10.89 14.94
CA ALA A 50 -8.06 -10.21 14.82
C ALA A 50 -7.95 -8.95 13.93
N ILE A 51 -7.27 -9.07 12.79
CA ILE A 51 -7.09 -7.95 11.86
C ILE A 51 -8.45 -7.64 11.19
N PRO A 52 -8.90 -6.37 11.17
CA PRO A 52 -10.15 -6.03 10.48
C PRO A 52 -10.15 -6.44 8.99
N ALA A 53 -11.29 -6.92 8.49
CA ALA A 53 -11.40 -7.38 7.10
C ALA A 53 -11.12 -6.26 6.08
N ASP A 54 -11.47 -5.02 6.40
CA ASP A 54 -11.14 -3.84 5.59
C ASP A 54 -9.62 -3.59 5.53
N ALA A 55 -8.88 -3.93 6.59
CA ALA A 55 -7.41 -3.80 6.61
C ALA A 55 -6.76 -4.87 5.73
N LEU A 56 -7.26 -6.10 5.74
CA LEU A 56 -6.78 -7.16 4.83
C LEU A 56 -7.14 -6.87 3.37
N GLY A 57 -8.37 -6.40 3.11
CA GLY A 57 -8.85 -6.10 1.76
C GLY A 57 -8.26 -4.81 1.17
N SER A 58 -7.83 -3.87 2.01
CA SER A 58 -7.18 -2.61 1.61
C SER A 58 -5.99 -2.30 2.52
N PRO A 59 -4.86 -3.00 2.31
CA PRO A 59 -3.71 -2.94 3.21
C PRO A 59 -2.81 -1.73 2.97
N ILE A 60 -2.95 -1.07 1.81
CA ILE A 60 -2.30 0.20 1.49
C ILE A 60 -3.38 1.26 1.31
N ARG A 61 -3.34 2.29 2.15
CA ARG A 61 -4.35 3.35 2.26
C ARG A 61 -3.74 4.72 2.07
N LEU A 62 -4.57 5.73 1.89
CA LEU A 62 -4.13 7.12 1.97
C LEU A 62 -3.66 7.44 3.40
N ALA A 63 -2.58 8.21 3.49
CA ALA A 63 -2.15 8.83 4.72
C ALA A 63 -3.08 9.99 5.04
N TYR A 64 -3.38 10.16 6.32
CA TYR A 64 -4.13 11.30 6.82
C TYR A 64 -3.26 12.13 7.77
N ASP A 65 -3.51 13.43 7.84
CA ASP A 65 -2.97 14.33 8.84
C ASP A 65 -3.82 14.30 10.12
N LYS A 66 -3.36 14.97 11.19
CA LYS A 66 -4.03 14.94 12.50
C LYS A 66 -5.43 15.53 12.48
N ASP A 67 -5.70 16.42 11.52
CA ASP A 67 -6.99 17.05 11.28
C ASP A 67 -7.95 16.20 10.43
N GLY A 68 -7.52 14.99 10.02
CA GLY A 68 -8.31 14.09 9.19
C GLY A 68 -8.29 14.42 7.70
N SER A 69 -7.50 15.40 7.26
CA SER A 69 -7.30 15.68 5.84
C SER A 69 -6.41 14.63 5.18
N VAL A 70 -6.67 14.33 3.89
CA VAL A 70 -5.81 13.43 3.10
C VAL A 70 -4.46 14.10 2.88
N ARG A 71 -3.38 13.39 3.19
CA ARG A 71 -2.02 13.91 3.06
C ARG A 71 -1.52 13.80 1.61
N PHE A 72 -1.07 14.92 1.07
CA PHE A 72 -0.36 15.02 -0.20
C PHE A 72 1.11 15.43 0.03
N SER A 73 2.00 15.02 -0.89
CA SER A 73 3.40 15.47 -0.89
C SER A 73 3.49 16.95 -1.29
N LYS A 74 4.66 17.56 -1.08
CA LYS A 74 4.96 18.92 -1.58
C LYS A 74 4.76 19.07 -3.09
N SER A 75 4.83 17.97 -3.84
CA SER A 75 4.61 17.90 -5.29
C SER A 75 3.16 17.54 -5.67
N GLY A 76 2.22 17.54 -4.73
CA GLY A 76 0.79 17.28 -4.96
C GLY A 76 0.44 15.81 -5.17
N ARG A 77 1.32 14.86 -4.83
CA ARG A 77 1.05 13.41 -4.98
C ARG A 77 0.43 12.84 -3.71
N PRO A 78 -0.59 11.98 -3.79
CA PRO A 78 -1.16 11.34 -2.61
C PRO A 78 -0.11 10.48 -1.90
N VAL A 79 -0.04 10.59 -0.58
CA VAL A 79 0.87 9.77 0.23
C VAL A 79 0.12 8.53 0.68
N SER A 80 0.67 7.34 0.40
CA SER A 80 0.11 6.07 0.89
C SER A 80 0.85 5.54 2.12
N ARG A 81 0.12 4.82 2.98
CA ARG A 81 0.64 4.12 4.17
C ARG A 81 -0.01 2.75 4.31
N VAL A 82 0.66 1.87 5.05
CA VAL A 82 0.10 0.57 5.43
C VAL A 82 -1.02 0.78 6.44
N ALA A 83 -2.09 -0.02 6.34
CA ALA A 83 -3.19 0.01 7.29
C ALA A 83 -2.66 -0.17 8.71
N LYS A 84 -3.09 0.70 9.63
CA LYS A 84 -2.57 0.76 11.00
C LYS A 84 -2.61 -0.61 11.71
N PRO A 85 -3.72 -1.39 11.66
CA PRO A 85 -3.75 -2.72 12.26
C PRO A 85 -2.63 -3.62 11.74
N ILE A 86 -2.42 -3.70 10.42
CA ILE A 86 -1.33 -4.51 9.83
C ILE A 86 0.05 -4.02 10.29
N SER A 87 0.23 -2.71 10.42
CA SER A 87 1.50 -2.13 10.88
C SER A 87 1.78 -2.36 12.37
N GLU A 88 0.74 -2.62 13.17
CA GLU A 88 0.82 -2.76 14.64
C GLU A 88 0.64 -4.21 15.12
N SER A 89 0.09 -5.10 14.27
CA SER A 89 -0.21 -6.49 14.64
C SER A 89 1.01 -7.37 14.94
N VAL A 90 2.25 -6.91 14.70
CA VAL A 90 3.47 -7.58 15.18
C VAL A 90 4.24 -6.63 16.07
N THR A 91 3.72 -6.41 17.27
CA THR A 91 4.58 -6.01 18.38
C THR A 91 5.41 -7.25 18.73
N LEU A 92 6.73 -7.20 18.49
CA LEU A 92 7.67 -8.12 19.13
C LEU A 92 7.40 -8.07 20.64
N ILE A 93 7.10 -9.23 21.24
CA ILE A 93 7.23 -9.43 22.70
C ILE A 93 8.71 -9.57 22.99
#